data_AF-A0AAU5WSA1-F1
#
_entry.id   AF-A0AAU5WSA1-F1
#
_cell.length_a   1.000
_cell.length_b   1.000
_cell.length_c   1.000
_cell.angle_alpha   90.00
_cell.angle_beta   90.00
_cell.angle_gamma   90.00
#
_symmetry.space_group_name_H-M   'P 1'
#
loop_
_entity.id
_entity.type
_entity.pdbx_description
1 polymer ?
#
loop_
_entity_poly.entity_id
_entity_poly.type
_entity_poly.pdbx_seq_one_letter_code
_entity_poly.pdbx_strand_id
1 'polypeptide(L)'
;MPLFGYGPSAAVTAAPQVLRDAVQADHDGLDLFTIPDHPYYGERLDAYATMGVVLGRTTRITAVSTVTNLPARPAPMLARSRPCRPCRTGGWCWGSAPAASGTRSSGSASPA
;
A
#
# COMPACT_ATOMS: atom_id res chain seq x y z
N MET A 1 5.24 -10.46 21.66
CA MET A 1 4.87 -9.07 22.02
C MET A 1 3.46 -8.83 21.51
N PRO A 2 2.58 -8.14 22.26
CA PRO A 2 1.25 -7.78 21.76
C PRO A 2 1.38 -6.78 20.60
N LEU A 3 0.46 -6.86 19.63
CA LEU A 3 0.31 -5.89 18.55
C LEU A 3 -0.87 -4.97 18.85
N PHE A 4 -0.71 -3.67 18.62
CA PHE A 4 -1.77 -2.69 18.81
C PHE A 4 -2.07 -1.95 17.51
N GLY A 5 -3.35 -1.70 17.26
CA GLY A 5 -3.79 -1.02 16.04
C GLY A 5 -5.08 -0.26 16.23
N TYR A 6 -5.42 0.53 15.22
CA TYR A 6 -6.64 1.32 15.21
C TYR A 6 -7.33 1.24 13.84
N GLY A 7 -8.66 1.38 13.86
CA GLY A 7 -9.50 1.46 12.68
C GLY A 7 -10.19 2.83 12.60
N PRO A 8 -9.94 3.62 11.55
CA PRO A 8 -10.57 4.92 11.36
C PRO A 8 -12.01 4.79 10.85
N SER A 9 -12.72 5.92 10.81
CA SER A 9 -13.93 6.04 9.99
C SER A 9 -13.60 5.79 8.52
N ALA A 10 -14.41 4.96 7.87
CA ALA A 10 -14.30 4.72 6.43
C ALA A 10 -15.06 5.76 5.59
N ALA A 11 -15.68 6.78 6.18
CA ALA A 11 -16.44 7.78 5.43
C ALA A 11 -15.51 8.61 4.53
N VAL A 12 -15.91 8.87 3.29
CA VAL A 12 -15.14 9.71 2.35
C VAL A 12 -14.94 11.12 2.90
N THR A 13 -15.92 11.65 3.63
CA THR A 13 -15.83 12.96 4.29
C THR A 13 -14.75 13.02 5.37
N ALA A 14 -14.36 11.86 5.94
CA ALA A 14 -13.33 11.76 6.96
C ALA A 14 -11.92 11.62 6.39
N ALA A 15 -11.72 11.53 5.06
CA ALA A 15 -10.43 11.21 4.45
C ALA A 15 -9.24 12.04 4.97
N PRO A 16 -9.35 13.39 5.12
CA PRO A 16 -8.25 14.19 5.66
C PRO A 16 -7.91 13.85 7.12
N GLN A 17 -8.93 13.50 7.91
CA GLN A 17 -8.75 13.10 9.31
C GLN A 17 -8.08 11.72 9.37
N VAL A 18 -8.53 10.76 8.55
CA VAL A 18 -7.92 9.42 8.48
C VAL A 18 -6.42 9.50 8.22
N LEU A 19 -5.99 10.37 7.28
CA LEU A 19 -4.57 10.50 6.98
C LEU A 19 -3.78 11.13 8.13
N ARG A 20 -4.35 12.14 8.81
CA ARG A 20 -3.73 12.75 10.00
C ARG A 20 -3.58 11.73 11.12
N ASP A 21 -4.64 10.99 11.42
CA ASP A 21 -4.65 9.97 12.46
C ASP A 21 -3.67 8.84 12.14
N ALA A 22 -3.54 8.44 10.88
CA ALA A 22 -2.60 7.40 10.47
C ALA A 22 -1.13 7.83 10.63
N VAL A 23 -0.81 9.08 10.32
CA VAL A 23 0.54 9.63 10.56
C VAL A 23 0.81 9.73 12.05
N GLN A 24 -0.16 10.21 12.83
CA GLN A 24 -0.02 10.28 14.29
C GLN A 24 0.18 8.90 14.90
N ALA A 25 -0.61 7.90 14.48
CA ALA A 25 -0.48 6.51 14.91
C ALA A 25 0.90 5.90 14.62
N ASP A 26 1.49 6.21 13.47
CA ASP A 26 2.86 5.78 13.12
C ASP A 26 3.90 6.40 14.06
N HIS A 27 3.72 7.68 14.43
CA HIS A 27 4.58 8.36 15.40
C HIS A 27 4.42 7.84 16.83
N ASP A 28 3.19 7.49 17.22
CA ASP A 28 2.86 6.93 18.54
C ASP A 28 3.29 5.46 18.68
N GLY A 29 3.74 4.84 17.59
CA GLY A 29 4.27 3.47 17.59
C GLY A 29 3.20 2.39 17.52
N LEU A 30 2.04 2.68 16.93
CA LEU A 30 1.03 1.67 16.63
C LEU A 30 1.52 0.75 15.49
N ASP A 31 1.21 -0.53 15.61
CA ASP A 31 1.66 -1.56 14.66
C ASP A 31 0.74 -1.68 13.45
N LEU A 32 -0.57 -1.50 13.65
CA LEU A 32 -1.59 -1.82 12.66
C LEU A 32 -2.55 -0.65 12.37
N PHE A 33 -2.79 -0.43 11.08
CA PHE A 33 -3.89 0.38 10.55
C PHE A 33 -4.89 -0.54 9.84
N THR A 34 -6.17 -0.48 10.20
CA THR A 34 -7.18 -1.35 9.60
C THR A 34 -8.29 -0.56 8.92
N ILE A 35 -8.67 -0.90 7.69
CA ILE A 35 -9.77 -0.22 7.00
C ILE A 35 -10.71 -1.24 6.33
N PRO A 36 -12.04 -1.09 6.46
CA PRO A 36 -12.96 -2.04 5.84
C PRO A 36 -13.09 -1.82 4.33
N ASP A 37 -13.13 -2.91 3.57
CA ASP A 37 -13.29 -2.88 2.12
C ASP A 37 -14.77 -3.03 1.74
N HIS A 38 -15.41 -1.90 1.48
CA HIS A 38 -16.81 -1.85 1.04
C HIS A 38 -16.96 -1.13 -0.31
N PRO A 39 -16.50 -1.74 -1.41
CA PRO A 39 -16.51 -1.10 -2.73
C PRO A 39 -17.93 -0.82 -3.27
N TYR A 40 -18.95 -1.39 -2.66
CA TYR A 40 -20.36 -1.20 -2.98
C TYR A 40 -21.02 -0.03 -2.23
N TYR A 41 -20.32 0.60 -1.27
CA TYR A 41 -20.79 1.80 -0.59
C TYR A 41 -20.02 3.02 -1.11
N GLY A 42 -20.63 3.80 -1.99
CA GLY A 42 -19.98 4.95 -2.64
C GLY A 42 -19.56 6.08 -1.70
N GLU A 43 -20.11 6.11 -0.48
CA GLU A 43 -19.72 7.07 0.57
C GLU A 43 -18.56 6.58 1.44
N ARG A 44 -17.99 5.41 1.12
CA ARG A 44 -16.83 4.86 1.81
C ARG A 44 -15.56 4.94 0.99
N LEU A 45 -14.46 5.14 1.70
CA LEU A 45 -13.12 5.15 1.14
C LEU A 45 -12.78 3.79 0.52
N ASP A 46 -12.12 3.82 -0.64
CA ASP A 46 -11.53 2.63 -1.22
C ASP A 46 -10.38 2.14 -0.33
N ALA A 47 -10.51 0.91 0.19
CA ALA A 47 -9.58 0.38 1.17
C ALA A 47 -8.14 0.32 0.62
N TYR A 48 -7.94 -0.18 -0.60
CA TYR A 48 -6.61 -0.39 -1.16
C TYR A 48 -5.92 0.91 -1.57
N ALA A 49 -6.68 1.87 -2.11
CA ALA A 49 -6.20 3.21 -2.38
C ALA A 49 -5.81 3.91 -1.07
N THR A 50 -6.65 3.81 -0.04
CA THR A 50 -6.37 4.41 1.28
C THR A 50 -5.12 3.80 1.90
N MET A 51 -4.99 2.48 1.88
CA MET A 51 -3.78 1.79 2.35
C MET A 51 -2.53 2.25 1.60
N GLY A 52 -2.60 2.40 0.26
CA GLY A 52 -1.49 2.91 -0.54
C GLY A 52 -1.07 4.32 -0.15
N VAL A 53 -2.05 5.21 0.08
CA VAL A 53 -1.78 6.60 0.52
C VAL A 53 -1.20 6.63 1.93
N VAL A 54 -1.76 5.86 2.88
CA VAL A 54 -1.27 5.79 4.26
C VAL A 54 0.16 5.27 4.30
N LEU A 55 0.44 4.13 3.67
CA LEU A 55 1.79 3.55 3.62
C LEU A 55 2.79 4.46 2.93
N GLY A 56 2.36 5.29 1.97
CA GLY A 56 3.21 6.31 1.36
C GLY A 56 3.56 7.49 2.28
N ARG A 57 2.85 7.66 3.41
CA ARG A 57 3.03 8.77 4.38
C ARG A 57 3.57 8.34 5.73
N THR A 58 3.61 7.05 6.02
CA THR A 58 4.09 6.47 7.28
C THR A 58 5.40 5.72 7.06
N THR A 59 5.99 5.15 8.11
CA THR A 59 7.29 4.44 8.01
C THR A 59 7.33 3.08 8.72
N ARG A 60 6.44 2.84 9.69
CA ARG A 60 6.46 1.67 10.57
C ARG A 60 5.15 0.89 10.55
N ILE A 61 4.02 1.58 10.46
CA ILE A 61 2.69 1.00 10.57
C ILE A 61 2.40 0.05 9.40
N THR A 62 1.78 -1.09 9.71
CA THR A 62 1.31 -2.05 8.71
C THR A 62 -0.18 -1.82 8.44
N ALA A 63 -0.55 -1.62 7.17
CA ALA A 63 -1.93 -1.42 6.77
C ALA A 63 -2.60 -2.73 6.32
N VAL A 64 -3.82 -2.98 6.80
CA VAL A 64 -4.59 -4.21 6.55
C VAL A 64 -6.05 -3.89 6.23
N SER A 65 -6.67 -4.63 5.31
CA SER A 65 -8.10 -4.54 5.03
C SER A 65 -8.93 -5.45 5.94
N THR A 66 -10.06 -4.95 6.47
CA THR A 66 -10.92 -5.68 7.41
C THR A 66 -12.39 -5.66 6.98
N VAL A 67 -12.87 -6.56 6.13
CA VAL A 67 -12.21 -7.67 5.43
C VAL A 67 -12.16 -7.38 3.93
N THR A 68 -11.28 -8.03 3.17
CA THR A 68 -11.26 -7.90 1.71
C THR A 68 -12.55 -8.44 1.08
N ASN A 69 -13.19 -7.64 0.22
CA ASN A 69 -14.36 -8.10 -0.51
C ASN A 69 -13.94 -8.89 -1.76
N LEU A 70 -13.85 -10.22 -1.63
CA LEU A 70 -13.41 -11.10 -2.71
C LEU A 70 -14.32 -11.09 -3.97
N PRO A 71 -15.66 -11.01 -3.87
CA PRO A 71 -16.52 -10.87 -5.05
C PRO A 71 -16.20 -9.63 -5.89
N ALA A 72 -15.91 -8.50 -5.25
CA ALA A 72 -15.57 -7.25 -5.93
C ALA A 72 -14.09 -7.15 -6.31
N ARG A 73 -13.20 -7.94 -5.68
CA ARG A 73 -11.75 -7.94 -5.92
C ARG A 73 -11.26 -9.37 -6.13
N PRO A 74 -11.33 -9.90 -7.37
CA PRO A 74 -10.98 -11.29 -7.64
C PRO A 74 -9.48 -11.54 -7.39
N ALA A 75 -9.14 -12.79 -7.05
CA ALA A 75 -7.78 -13.19 -6.66
C ALA A 75 -6.64 -12.72 -7.61
N PRO A 76 -6.79 -12.69 -8.95
CA PRO A 76 -5.75 -12.18 -9.85
C PRO A 76 -5.45 -10.69 -9.64
N MET A 77 -6.45 -9.88 -9.27
CA MET A 77 -6.26 -8.48 -8.92
C MET A 77 -5.48 -8.35 -7.61
N LEU A 78 -5.87 -9.13 -6.59
CA LEU A 78 -5.22 -9.12 -5.28
C LEU A 78 -3.77 -9.62 -5.33
N ALA A 79 -3.49 -10.62 -6.17
CA ALA A 79 -2.13 -11.12 -6.39
C ALA A 79 -1.20 -10.05 -7.00
N ARG A 80 -1.77 -9.11 -7.76
CA ARG A 80 -1.03 -7.97 -8.33
C ARG A 80 -0.84 -6.83 -7.35
N SER A 81 -1.74 -6.66 -6.39
CA SER A 81 -1.55 -5.77 -5.23
C SER A 81 -0.58 -6.43 -4.23
N ARG A 82 0.70 -6.42 -4.56
CA ARG A 82 1.77 -7.04 -3.75
C ARG A 82 1.93 -6.28 -2.42
N PRO A 83 2.01 -6.97 -1.27
CA PRO A 83 2.32 -6.33 0.01
C PRO A 83 3.74 -5.74 -0.05
N CYS A 84 3.86 -4.45 0.26
CA CYS A 84 5.15 -3.78 0.36
C CYS A 84 5.93 -4.36 1.55
N ARG A 85 7.13 -4.89 1.30
CA ARG A 85 8.04 -5.29 2.38
C ARG A 85 8.78 -4.03 2.87
N PRO A 86 8.98 -3.82 4.18
CA PRO A 86 9.81 -2.71 4.65
C PRO A 86 11.20 -2.82 4.01
N CYS A 87 11.66 -1.72 3.40
CA CYS A 87 13.05 -1.65 2.99
C CYS A 87 13.89 -1.62 4.27
N ARG A 88 14.96 -2.43 4.30
CA ARG A 88 15.80 -2.71 5.48
C ARG A 88 16.51 -1.48 6.06
N THR A 89 16.28 -0.30 5.48
CA THR A 89 16.87 1.01 5.77
C THR A 89 15.83 2.08 6.16
N GLY A 90 14.60 1.71 6.49
CA GLY A 90 13.63 2.62 7.15
C GLY A 90 12.71 3.41 6.21
N GLY A 91 12.37 2.87 5.04
CA GLY A 91 11.37 3.46 4.13
C GLY A 91 10.57 2.42 3.34
N TRP A 92 9.53 2.86 2.62
CA TRP A 92 8.69 2.00 1.76
C TRP A 92 9.16 2.04 0.31
N CYS A 93 9.53 0.88 -0.22
CA CYS A 93 10.02 0.77 -1.59
C CYS A 93 8.86 0.45 -2.54
N TRP A 94 8.31 1.48 -3.19
CA TRP A 94 7.46 1.33 -4.37
C TRP A 94 8.33 1.21 -5.62
N GLY A 95 8.30 0.06 -6.29
CA GLY A 95 9.10 -0.21 -7.49
C GLY A 95 8.32 -1.00 -8.54
N SER A 96 7.89 -0.31 -9.59
CA SER A 96 7.54 -0.91 -10.87
C SER A 96 8.76 -1.62 -11.45
N ALA A 97 8.63 -2.90 -11.79
CA ALA A 97 9.64 -3.59 -12.58
C ALA A 97 9.80 -2.86 -13.94
N PRO A 98 11.03 -2.55 -14.40
CA PRO A 98 11.22 -2.14 -15.78
C PRO A 98 11.05 -3.37 -16.67
N ALA A 99 10.03 -3.36 -17.52
CA ALA A 99 10.03 -4.18 -18.72
C ALA A 99 11.11 -3.62 -19.66
N ALA A 100 12.30 -4.20 -19.65
CA ALA A 100 13.34 -3.95 -20.63
C ALA A 100 14.25 -5.18 -20.79
N SER A 101 13.76 -6.22 -21.44
CA SER A 101 14.62 -7.19 -22.12
C SER A 101 14.81 -6.75 -23.57
N GLY A 102 15.50 -5.61 -23.75
CA GLY A 102 16.11 -5.25 -25.03
C GLY A 102 17.43 -6.00 -25.14
N THR A 103 17.49 -6.99 -26.02
CA THR A 103 18.72 -7.69 -26.42
C THR A 103 19.74 -6.68 -26.95
N ARG A 104 20.81 -6.46 -26.19
CA ARG A 104 21.95 -5.65 -26.62
C ARG A 104 22.90 -6.57 -27.39
N SER A 105 22.82 -6.56 -28.72
CA SER A 105 23.81 -7.19 -29.58
C SER A 105 25.12 -6.40 -29.53
N SER A 106 26.19 -7.05 -29.08
CA SER A 106 27.55 -6.54 -29.15
C SER A 106 28.09 -6.71 -30.56
N GLY A 107 28.04 -5.66 -31.38
CA GLY A 107 28.78 -5.55 -32.64
C GLY A 107 30.05 -4.73 -32.42
N SER A 108 31.19 -5.41 -32.38
CA SER A 108 32.53 -4.82 -32.31
C SER A 108 32.91 -4.19 -33.67
N ALA A 109 33.12 -2.88 -33.70
CA ALA A 109 33.83 -2.21 -34.78
C ALA A 109 35.33 -2.16 -34.46
N SER A 110 36.15 -2.85 -35.25
CA SER A 110 37.60 -2.65 -35.31
C SER A 110 37.90 -1.47 -36.26
N PRO A 111 38.93 -0.64 -35.99
CA PRO A 111 39.37 0.40 -36.90
C PRO A 111 40.52 -0.08 -37.80
N ALA A 112 40.42 0.20 -39.09
CA ALA A 112 41.53 0.38 -40.02
C ALA A 112 41.02 1.19 -41.23
#